data_AF-A0A495ZD99-F1
#
_entry.id   AF-A0A495ZD99-F1
#
_cell.length_a   1.000
_cell.length_b   1.000
_cell.length_c   1.000
_cell.angle_alpha   90.00
_cell.angle_beta   90.00
_cell.angle_gamma   90.00
#
_symmetry.space_group_name_H-M   'P 1'
#
loop_
_entity.id
_entity.type
_entity.pdbx_description
1 polymer ?
#
loop_
_entity_poly.entity_id
_entity_poly.type
_entity_poly.pdbx_seq_one_letter_code
_entity_poly.pdbx_strand_id
1 'polypeptide(L)' 'MRRFGTRGPVNPEQHYVVPRTEELTEFIKRVKEGRYIVIFAPRQTGKTTFFQRAVAALTAEDLTYFPIQLNFEI' A
#
# COMPACT_ATOMS: atom_id res chain seq x y z
N MET A 1 3.74 -11.67 -21.03
CA MET A 1 2.75 -12.48 -20.28
C MET A 1 2.95 -12.21 -18.79
N ARG A 2 1.86 -12.07 -17.99
CA ARG A 2 1.96 -11.83 -16.53
C ARG A 2 2.28 -13.15 -15.79
N ARG A 3 2.84 -13.05 -14.58
CA ARG A 3 3.20 -14.19 -13.72
C ARG A 3 2.76 -14.00 -12.27
N PHE A 4 2.68 -15.07 -11.48
CA PHE A 4 2.47 -14.93 -10.03
C PHE A 4 3.77 -14.51 -9.35
N GLY A 5 3.74 -13.37 -8.64
CA GLY A 5 4.87 -12.90 -7.84
C GLY A 5 4.90 -13.60 -6.49
N THR A 6 6.08 -14.07 -6.06
CA THR A 6 6.26 -14.77 -4.78
C THR A 6 7.09 -13.99 -3.75
N ARG A 7 7.72 -12.88 -4.18
CA ARG A 7 8.60 -12.05 -3.35
C ARG A 7 8.53 -10.58 -3.80
N GLY A 8 8.82 -9.69 -2.86
CA GLY A 8 8.92 -8.25 -3.10
C GLY A 8 7.58 -7.58 -3.41
N PRO A 9 7.62 -6.28 -3.77
CA PRO A 9 6.45 -5.54 -4.20
C PRO A 9 5.85 -6.08 -5.50
N VAL A 10 4.52 -5.99 -5.62
CA VAL A 10 3.79 -6.45 -6.80
C VAL A 10 3.73 -5.36 -7.87
N ASN A 11 4.34 -5.59 -9.03
CA ASN A 11 4.20 -4.76 -10.23
C ASN A 11 2.98 -5.23 -11.06
N PRO A 12 1.91 -4.42 -11.25
CA PRO A 12 0.72 -4.80 -12.03
C PRO A 12 0.97 -5.09 -13.51
N GLU A 13 2.03 -4.55 -14.10
CA GLU A 13 2.38 -4.84 -15.50
C GLU A 13 2.95 -6.25 -15.66
N GLN A 14 3.69 -6.71 -14.64
CA GLN A 14 4.42 -7.98 -14.67
C GLN A 14 3.69 -9.11 -13.93
N HIS A 15 2.84 -8.78 -12.96
CA HIS A 15 2.26 -9.74 -12.02
C HIS A 15 0.74 -9.82 -12.10
N TYR A 16 0.18 -10.99 -11.79
CA TYR A 16 -1.24 -11.12 -11.48
C TYR A 16 -1.54 -10.47 -10.13
N VAL A 17 -2.57 -9.63 -10.09
CA VAL A 17 -2.92 -8.82 -8.92
C VAL A 17 -4.42 -8.79 -8.78
N VAL A 18 -4.92 -9.06 -7.57
CA VAL A 18 -6.28 -8.71 -7.19
C VAL A 18 -6.25 -7.32 -6.54
N PRO A 19 -7.00 -6.33 -7.06
CA PRO A 19 -7.08 -5.02 -6.44
C PRO A 19 -7.78 -5.11 -5.08
N ARG A 20 -7.30 -4.33 -4.11
CA ARG A 20 -7.85 -4.20 -2.74
C ARG A 20 -8.48 -2.83 -2.56
N THR A 21 -9.38 -2.47 -3.46
CA THR A 21 -9.89 -1.11 -3.60
C THR A 21 -10.67 -0.69 -2.36
N GLU A 22 -11.50 -1.57 -1.80
CA GLU A 22 -12.29 -1.28 -0.60
C GLU A 22 -11.38 -1.06 0.62
N GLU A 23 -10.41 -1.93 0.84
CA GLU A 23 -9.47 -1.81 1.95
C GLU A 23 -8.60 -0.56 1.81
N LEU A 24 -8.21 -0.20 0.58
CA LEU A 24 -7.44 1.00 0.29
C LEU A 24 -8.24 2.27 0.61
N THR A 25 -9.49 2.35 0.18
CA THR A 25 -10.39 3.48 0.46
C THR A 25 -10.59 3.66 1.95
N GLU A 26 -10.88 2.58 2.68
CA GLU A 26 -11.07 2.63 4.13
C GLU A 26 -9.77 3.01 4.87
N PHE A 27 -8.61 2.52 4.40
CA PHE A 27 -7.31 2.92 4.94
C PHE A 27 -7.07 4.43 4.78
N ILE A 28 -7.29 4.97 3.58
CA ILE A 28 -7.11 6.40 3.28
C ILE A 28 -8.03 7.26 4.14
N LYS A 29 -9.30 6.85 4.30
CA LYS A 29 -10.25 7.53 5.19
C LYS A 29 -9.71 7.62 6.62
N ARG A 30 -9.22 6.51 7.18
CA ARG A 30 -8.65 6.48 8.54
C ARG A 30 -7.40 7.35 8.67
N VAL A 31 -6.57 7.44 7.62
CA VAL A 31 -5.41 8.34 7.59
C VAL A 31 -5.86 9.80 7.68
N LYS A 32 -6.88 10.20 6.90
CA LYS A 32 -7.43 11.56 6.93
C LYS A 32 -8.08 11.92 8.28
N GLU A 33 -8.59 10.94 9.00
CA GLU A 33 -9.09 11.09 10.37
C GLU A 33 -7.95 11.20 11.42
N GLY A 34 -6.68 11.16 11.01
CA GLY A 34 -5.53 11.28 11.90
C GLY A 34 -5.27 10.04 12.76
N ARG A 35 -5.78 8.86 12.35
CA ARG A 35 -5.65 7.64 13.15
C ARG A 35 -4.24 7.04 13.06
N TYR A 36 -3.79 6.49 14.18
CA TYR A 36 -2.68 5.54 14.18
C TYR A 36 -3.16 4.17 13.69
N ILE A 37 -2.55 3.65 12.62
CA ILE A 37 -2.99 2.42 11.95
C ILE A 37 -1.88 1.38 11.95
N VAL A 38 -2.21 0.16 12.38
CA VAL A 38 -1.33 -1.00 12.31
C VAL A 38 -1.86 -1.97 11.26
N ILE A 39 -1.02 -2.35 10.28
CA ILE A 39 -1.36 -3.39 9.30
C ILE A 39 -0.88 -4.74 9.83
N PHE A 40 -1.80 -5.49 10.43
CA PHE A 40 -1.54 -6.86 10.89
C PHE A 40 -1.93 -7.88 9.84
N ALA A 41 -0.95 -8.56 9.24
CA ALA A 41 -1.19 -9.67 8.31
C ALA A 41 0.02 -10.62 8.23
N PRO A 42 -0.16 -11.91 7.87
CA PRO A 42 0.92 -12.88 7.72
C PRO A 42 2.05 -12.44 6.77
N ARG A 43 3.19 -13.15 6.80
CA ARG A 43 4.30 -12.89 5.86
C ARG A 43 3.82 -13.06 4.41
N GLN A 44 4.39 -12.28 3.50
CA GLN A 44 4.14 -12.34 2.05
C GLN A 44 2.69 -12.06 1.59
N THR A 45 1.86 -11.42 2.42
CA THR A 45 0.48 -11.03 2.06
C THR A 45 0.34 -9.71 1.30
N GLY A 46 1.47 -9.12 0.88
CA GLY A 46 1.48 -7.87 0.11
C GLY A 46 1.34 -6.58 0.92
N LYS A 47 1.64 -6.60 2.24
CA LYS A 47 1.57 -5.40 3.11
C LYS A 47 2.37 -4.21 2.55
N THR A 48 3.61 -4.43 2.13
CA THR A 48 4.47 -3.39 1.54
C THR A 48 3.85 -2.80 0.29
N THR A 49 3.31 -3.64 -0.60
CA THR A 49 2.60 -3.19 -1.81
C THR A 49 1.34 -2.40 -1.46
N PHE A 50 0.56 -2.85 -0.47
CA PHE A 50 -0.63 -2.13 -0.03
C PHE A 50 -0.29 -0.74 0.48
N PHE A 51 0.74 -0.62 1.34
CA PHE A 51 1.18 0.66 1.87
C PHE A 51 1.68 1.60 0.77
N GLN A 52 2.49 1.11 -0.18
CA GLN A 52 2.93 1.89 -1.34
C GLN A 52 1.76 2.42 -2.18
N ARG A 53 0.72 1.61 -2.37
CA ARG A 53 -0.50 2.05 -3.07
C ARG A 53 -1.27 3.10 -2.29
N ALA A 54 -1.36 2.98 -0.97
CA ALA A 54 -2.02 3.97 -0.13
C ALA A 54 -1.30 5.32 -0.19
N VAL A 55 0.03 5.31 -0.11
CA VAL A 55 0.84 6.52 -0.25
C VAL A 55 0.63 7.15 -1.63
N ALA A 56 0.73 6.36 -2.70
CA ALA A 56 0.53 6.85 -4.06
C ALA A 56 -0.87 7.46 -4.27
N ALA A 57 -1.91 6.82 -3.72
CA ALA A 57 -3.27 7.31 -3.79
C ALA A 57 -3.46 8.62 -3.02
N LEU A 58 -2.91 8.73 -1.80
CA LEU A 58 -2.94 9.97 -1.01
C LEU A 58 -2.27 11.13 -1.73
N THR A 59 -1.06 10.91 -2.28
CA THR A 59 -0.32 11.96 -3.00
C THR A 59 -0.94 12.34 -4.34
N ALA A 60 -1.70 11.43 -4.95
CA ALA A 60 -2.45 11.70 -6.17
C ALA A 60 -3.75 12.49 -5.91
N GLU A 61 -4.35 12.30 -4.73
CA GLU A 61 -5.57 13.01 -4.33
C GLU A 61 -5.28 14.41 -3.79
N ASP A 62 -4.19 14.57 -3.02
CA ASP A 62 -3.78 15.83 -2.42
C ASP A 62 -2.28 16.09 -2.62
N LEU A 63 -1.96 17.07 -3.47
CA LEU A 63 -0.58 17.47 -3.79
C LEU A 63 0.15 18.14 -2.62
N THR A 64 -0.57 18.55 -1.58
CA THR A 64 0.03 19.13 -0.36
C THR A 64 0.41 18.05 0.66
N TYR A 65 -0.06 16.82 0.45
CA TYR A 65 0.23 15.71 1.34
C TYR A 65 1.66 15.19 1.12
N PHE A 66 2.54 15.40 2.10
CA PHE A 66 3.95 14.98 2.03
C PHE A 66 4.21 13.76 2.94
N PRO A 67 4.21 12.53 2.41
CA PRO A 67 4.44 11.34 3.19
C PRO A 67 5.91 11.18 3.57
N ILE A 68 6.19 10.99 4.86
CA ILE A 68 7.54 10.64 5.36
C ILE A 68 7.59 9.11 5.55
N GLN A 69 8.38 8.43 4.73
CA GLN A 69 8.63 7.00 4.88
C GLN A 69 9.84 6.77 5.77
N LEU A 70 9.64 6.02 6.86
CA LEU A 70 10.70 5.56 7.75
C LEU A 70 10.82 4.04 7.64
N ASN A 71 12.05 3.53 7.49
CA ASN A 71 12.36 2.11 7.60
C ASN A 71 13.43 1.95 8.70
N PHE A 72 13.21 0.99 9.59
CA PHE A 72 14.10 0.69 10.72
C PHE A 72 14.80 -0.67 10.56
N GLU A 73 14.69 -1.29 9.39
CA GLU A 73 15.52 -2.45 9.03
C GLU A 73 17.00 -2.01 8.99
N ILE A 74 17.86 -2.74 9.72
CA ILE A 74 19.33 -2.58 9.74
C ILE A 74 19.94 -3.44 8.63
#